data_AF-A0ABD0W5E2-F1
#
_entry.id   AF-A0ABD0W5E2-F1
#
_cell.length_a   1.000
_cell.length_b   1.000
_cell.length_c   1.000
_cell.angle_alpha   90.00
_cell.angle_beta   90.00
_cell.angle_gamma   90.00
#
_symmetry.space_group_name_H-M   'P 1'
#
loop_
_entity.id
_entity.type
_entity.pdbx_description
1 polymer ?
#
loop_
_entity_poly.entity_id
_entity_poly.type
_entity_poly.pdbx_seq_one_letter_code
_entity_poly.pdbx_strand_id
1 'polypeptide(L)'
;MRLVLAFFTLLSVTTWRTGDCFANVNCVCYRWSTSKPRIENIEKYTEQTKRLCSIHAIVLHTKANKKICVDPGKDWVKNVIDKIDAKRIKKDEVKGTEGSAITDGPAIKD
;
A
#
# COMPACT_ATOMS: atom_id res chain seq x y z
N MET A 1 16.20 42.62 -28.89
CA MET A 1 16.72 41.25 -29.11
C MET A 1 17.14 40.55 -27.82
N ARG A 2 17.94 41.16 -26.92
CA ARG A 2 18.33 40.54 -25.63
C ARG A 2 17.17 40.23 -24.67
N LEU A 3 16.17 41.11 -24.62
CA LEU A 3 14.96 40.91 -23.80
C LEU A 3 14.09 39.75 -24.29
N VAL A 4 14.03 39.52 -25.61
CA VAL A 4 13.24 38.43 -26.22
C VAL A 4 13.82 37.07 -25.85
N LEU A 5 15.15 36.93 -25.87
CA LEU A 5 15.84 35.70 -25.49
C LEU A 5 15.63 35.33 -24.02
N ALA A 6 15.57 36.33 -23.12
CA ALA A 6 15.34 36.12 -21.70
C ALA A 6 13.92 35.62 -21.37
N PHE A 7 12.91 36.01 -22.16
CA PHE A 7 11.54 35.48 -22.00
C PHE A 7 11.42 34.03 -22.47
N PHE A 8 12.11 33.65 -23.56
CA PHE A 8 12.10 32.28 -24.07
C PHE A 8 12.76 31.28 -23.12
N THR A 9 13.85 31.67 -22.46
CA THR A 9 14.53 30.81 -21.47
C THR A 9 13.71 30.66 -20.18
N LEU A 10 12.95 31.69 -19.79
CA LEU A 10 12.06 31.62 -18.63
C LEU A 10 10.89 30.66 -18.88
N LEU A 11 10.30 30.71 -20.08
CA LEU A 11 9.21 29.81 -20.49
C LEU A 11 9.68 28.34 -20.62
N SER A 12 10.91 28.10 -21.07
CA SER A 12 11.45 26.74 -21.17
C SER A 12 11.74 26.10 -19.80
N VAL A 13 12.03 26.89 -18.76
CA VAL A 13 12.30 26.36 -17.41
C VAL A 13 11.01 25.99 -16.67
N THR A 14 9.88 26.61 -17.03
CA THR A 14 8.58 26.32 -16.38
C THR A 14 7.89 25.04 -16.84
N THR A 15 8.31 24.43 -17.96
CA THR A 15 7.64 23.24 -18.52
C THR A 15 8.15 21.91 -17.97
N TRP A 16 9.11 21.90 -17.04
CA TRP A 16 9.64 20.68 -16.42
C TRP A 16 9.18 20.50 -14.97
N ARG A 17 7.92 20.81 -14.66
CA ARG A 17 7.32 20.44 -13.36
C ARG A 17 5.84 20.10 -13.51
N THR A 18 5.53 19.16 -14.39
CA THR A 18 4.29 18.39 -14.31
C THR A 18 4.65 16.92 -14.42
N GLY A 19 5.20 16.41 -13.32
CA GLY A 19 5.14 14.98 -13.06
C GLY A 19 3.76 14.69 -12.53
N ASP A 20 2.81 14.41 -13.43
CA ASP A 20 1.51 13.91 -13.02
C ASP A 20 1.75 12.55 -12.33
N CYS A 21 1.51 12.49 -11.02
CA CYS A 21 1.37 11.23 -10.30
C CYS A 21 0.07 10.56 -10.76
N PHE A 22 0.08 9.99 -11.96
CA PHE A 22 -0.89 8.97 -12.32
C PHE A 22 -0.62 7.78 -11.39
N ALA A 23 -1.34 7.76 -10.27
CA ALA A 23 -1.49 6.54 -9.50
C ALA A 23 -2.04 5.50 -10.48
N ASN A 24 -1.20 4.55 -10.89
CA ASN A 24 -1.59 3.44 -11.76
C ASN A 24 -2.62 2.60 -11.01
N VAL A 25 -3.90 2.94 -11.16
CA VAL A 25 -4.96 2.25 -10.44
C VAL A 25 -5.31 0.99 -11.20
N ASN A 26 -4.74 -0.11 -10.70
CA ASN A 26 -5.00 -1.44 -11.24
C ASN A 26 -6.27 -2.01 -10.62
N CYS A 27 -7.35 -2.01 -11.40
CA CYS A 27 -8.60 -2.64 -11.01
C CYS A 27 -8.52 -4.16 -11.19
N VAL A 28 -8.46 -4.89 -10.08
CA VAL A 28 -8.33 -6.36 -10.05
C VAL A 28 -9.69 -7.04 -9.96
N CYS A 29 -10.63 -6.43 -9.25
CA CYS A 29 -11.93 -7.02 -8.94
C CYS A 29 -13.02 -6.41 -9.81
N TYR A 30 -13.73 -7.27 -10.55
CA TYR A 30 -14.92 -6.92 -11.32
C TYR A 30 -16.20 -7.49 -10.69
N ARG A 31 -16.08 -8.53 -9.85
CA ARG A 31 -17.17 -9.18 -9.11
C ARG A 31 -16.67 -9.69 -7.76
N TRP A 32 -17.57 -9.88 -6.81
CA TRP A 32 -17.27 -10.55 -5.56
C TRP A 32 -17.32 -12.06 -5.72
N SER A 33 -16.38 -12.75 -5.08
CA SER A 33 -16.38 -14.20 -4.94
C SER A 33 -17.41 -14.63 -3.90
N THR A 34 -18.08 -15.75 -4.16
CA THR A 34 -18.93 -16.44 -3.18
C THR A 34 -18.13 -17.30 -2.22
N SER A 35 -16.87 -17.58 -2.55
CA SER A 35 -16.00 -18.42 -1.73
C SER A 35 -15.55 -17.70 -0.46
N LYS A 36 -15.59 -18.41 0.67
CA LYS A 36 -15.09 -17.92 1.96
C LYS A 36 -13.82 -18.69 2.32
N PRO A 37 -12.62 -18.12 2.09
CA PRO A 37 -11.38 -18.76 2.52
C PRO A 37 -11.31 -18.83 4.04
N ARG A 38 -10.59 -19.83 4.54
CA ARG A 38 -10.22 -19.92 5.96
C ARG A 38 -9.32 -18.75 6.34
N ILE A 39 -9.55 -18.13 7.49
CA ILE A 39 -8.87 -16.88 7.90
C ILE A 39 -7.36 -17.11 8.06
N GLU A 40 -6.97 -18.32 8.47
CA GLU A 40 -5.58 -18.72 8.67
C GLU A 40 -4.78 -18.76 7.36
N ASN A 41 -5.48 -18.84 6.22
CA ASN A 41 -4.89 -18.85 4.89
C ASN A 41 -4.79 -17.45 4.27
N ILE A 42 -5.30 -16.42 4.94
CA ILE A 42 -5.24 -15.03 4.48
C ILE A 42 -4.02 -14.36 5.10
N GLU A 43 -3.17 -13.80 4.25
CA GLU A 43 -1.93 -13.15 4.66
C GLU A 43 -2.11 -11.64 4.83
N LYS A 44 -2.74 -11.01 3.84
CA LYS A 44 -2.96 -9.57 3.79
C LYS A 44 -4.19 -9.27 2.95
N TYR A 45 -4.65 -8.03 3.03
CA TYR A 45 -5.69 -7.52 2.15
C TYR A 45 -5.26 -6.20 1.51
N THR A 46 -5.94 -5.85 0.42
CA THR A 46 -5.85 -4.54 -0.24
C THR A 46 -7.27 -4.05 -0.49
N GLU A 47 -7.51 -2.76 -0.31
CA GLU A 47 -8.79 -2.15 -0.63
C GLU A 47 -8.79 -1.64 -2.08
N GLN A 48 -9.82 -2.02 -2.83
CA GLN A 48 -10.10 -1.48 -4.16
C GLN A 48 -11.30 -0.55 -4.08
N THR A 49 -11.10 0.74 -4.30
CA THR A 49 -12.17 1.74 -4.23
C THR A 49 -12.90 1.91 -5.56
N LYS A 50 -14.18 2.26 -5.51
CA LYS A 50 -15.01 2.49 -6.72
C LYS A 50 -14.66 3.79 -7.46
N ARG A 51 -13.76 4.64 -6.94
CA ARG A 51 -13.44 5.94 -7.57
C ARG A 51 -12.89 5.77 -8.99
N LEU A 52 -12.11 4.72 -9.20
CA LEU A 52 -11.42 4.44 -10.47
C LEU A 52 -11.76 3.04 -11.01
N CYS A 53 -12.43 2.21 -10.21
CA CYS A 53 -12.83 0.84 -10.55
C CYS A 53 -14.34 0.66 -10.52
N SER A 54 -14.86 -0.33 -11.25
CA SER A 54 -16.31 -0.54 -11.37
C SER A 54 -17.00 -0.92 -10.06
N ILE A 55 -16.28 -1.56 -9.13
CA ILE A 55 -16.81 -2.00 -7.83
C ILE A 55 -15.85 -1.67 -6.68
N HIS A 56 -16.43 -1.44 -5.49
CA HIS A 56 -15.71 -1.43 -4.22
C HIS A 56 -15.55 -2.88 -3.73
N ALA A 57 -14.31 -3.28 -3.46
CA ALA A 57 -14.01 -4.66 -3.06
C ALA A 57 -12.79 -4.72 -2.15
N ILE A 58 -12.75 -5.72 -1.28
CA ILE A 58 -11.55 -6.09 -0.55
C ILE A 58 -10.87 -7.24 -1.30
N VAL A 59 -9.59 -7.06 -1.64
CA VAL A 59 -8.76 -8.08 -2.28
C VAL A 59 -8.00 -8.82 -1.19
N LEU A 60 -8.44 -10.04 -0.89
CA LEU A 60 -7.74 -10.92 0.04
C LEU A 60 -6.59 -11.62 -0.69
N HIS A 61 -5.38 -11.49 -0.17
CA HIS A 61 -4.22 -12.22 -0.65
C HIS A 61 -4.00 -13.42 0.27
N THR A 62 -4.08 -14.61 -0.31
CA THR A 62 -3.91 -15.86 0.42
C THR A 62 -2.47 -16.33 0.38
N LYS A 63 -2.07 -17.17 1.34
CA LYS A 63 -0.75 -17.83 1.39
C LYS A 63 -0.44 -18.65 0.12
N ALA A 64 -1.47 -19.10 -0.59
CA ALA A 64 -1.34 -19.78 -1.88
C ALA A 64 -1.15 -18.81 -3.07
N ASN A 65 -0.83 -17.53 -2.81
CA ASN A 65 -0.72 -16.46 -3.79
C ASN A 65 -1.98 -16.23 -4.64
N LYS A 66 -3.15 -16.68 -4.17
CA LYS A 66 -4.43 -16.42 -4.82
C LYS A 66 -5.03 -15.12 -4.30
N LYS A 67 -5.60 -14.33 -5.22
CA LYS A 67 -6.36 -13.11 -4.91
C LYS A 67 -7.85 -13.44 -4.94
N ILE A 68 -8.56 -13.12 -3.86
CA ILE A 68 -10.00 -13.34 -3.74
C ILE A 68 -10.66 -12.00 -3.49
N CYS A 69 -11.55 -11.61 -4.40
CA CYS A 69 -12.34 -10.39 -4.29
C CYS A 69 -13.55 -10.66 -3.39
N VAL A 70 -13.77 -9.86 -2.36
CA VAL A 70 -14.89 -10.03 -1.43
C VAL A 70 -15.62 -8.71 -1.19
N ASP A 71 -16.89 -8.84 -0.80
CA ASP A 71 -17.77 -7.71 -0.52
C ASP A 71 -17.42 -7.10 0.86
N PRO A 72 -17.00 -5.82 0.93
CA PRO A 72 -16.68 -5.14 2.19
C PRO A 72 -17.89 -5.03 3.14
N GLY A 73 -19.12 -5.13 2.62
CA GLY A 73 -20.34 -5.08 3.42
C GLY A 73 -20.58 -6.33 4.27
N LYS A 74 -19.88 -7.45 4.01
CA LYS A 74 -20.09 -8.70 4.74
C LYS A 74 -19.40 -8.69 6.10
N ASP A 75 -20.11 -9.09 7.15
CA ASP A 75 -19.58 -9.08 8.53
C ASP A 75 -18.33 -9.95 8.71
N TRP A 76 -18.27 -11.10 8.04
CA TRP A 76 -17.09 -11.96 8.11
C TRP A 76 -15.85 -11.32 7.47
N VAL A 77 -16.02 -10.41 6.51
CA VAL A 77 -14.91 -9.69 5.87
C VAL A 77 -14.34 -8.65 6.84
N LYS A 78 -15.20 -7.95 7.59
CA LYS A 78 -14.77 -7.04 8.66
C LYS A 78 -13.94 -7.79 9.71
N ASN A 79 -14.44 -8.93 10.19
CA ASN A 79 -13.71 -9.78 11.13
C ASN A 79 -12.34 -10.25 10.61
N VAL A 80 -12.20 -10.45 9.30
CA VAL A 80 -10.92 -10.80 8.68
C VAL A 80 -9.96 -9.61 8.70
N ILE A 81 -10.45 -8.42 8.34
CA ILE A 81 -9.67 -7.18 8.35
C ILE A 81 -9.14 -6.91 9.77
N ASP A 82 -10.02 -6.91 10.77
CA ASP A 82 -9.66 -6.66 12.17
C ASP A 82 -8.56 -7.62 12.65
N LYS A 83 -8.68 -8.91 12.30
CA LYS A 83 -7.66 -9.92 12.65
C LYS A 83 -6.32 -9.68 11.95
N ILE A 84 -6.34 -9.20 10.71
CA ILE A 84 -5.11 -8.91 9.97
C ILE A 84 -4.43 -7.66 10.54
N ASP A 85 -5.19 -6.60 10.83
CA ASP A 85 -4.66 -5.35 11.36
C ASP A 85 -4.12 -5.53 12.79
N ALA A 86 -4.82 -6.28 13.64
CA ALA A 86 -4.31 -6.65 14.96
C ALA A 86 -2.98 -7.42 14.89
N LYS A 87 -2.77 -8.25 13.86
CA LYS A 87 -1.49 -8.94 13.63
C LYS A 87 -0.39 -8.01 13.14
N ARG A 88 -0.73 -6.97 12.37
CA ARG A 88 0.23 -5.96 11.89
C ARG A 88 0.77 -5.13 13.06
N ILE A 89 -0.12 -4.63 13.91
CA ILE A 89 0.24 -3.85 15.11
C ILE A 89 1.22 -4.62 15.99
N LYS A 90 0.96 -5.90 16.26
CA LYS A 90 1.86 -6.76 17.05
C LYS A 90 3.24 -6.92 16.41
N LYS A 91 3.31 -7.04 15.08
CA LYS A 91 4.60 -7.15 14.37
C LYS A 91 5.40 -5.85 14.42
N ASP A 92 4.72 -4.72 14.31
CA ASP A 92 5.36 -3.41 14.33
C ASP A 92 5.92 -3.09 15.73
N GLU A 93 5.23 -3.51 16.80
CA GLU A 93 5.70 -3.41 18.19
C GLU A 93 6.95 -4.27 18.46
N VAL A 94 6.97 -5.52 17.96
CA VAL A 94 8.12 -6.43 18.07
C VAL A 94 9.33 -5.91 17.27
N LYS A 95 9.10 -5.32 16.08
CA LYS A 95 10.18 -4.73 15.28
C LYS A 95 10.77 -3.48 15.93
N GLY A 96 9.97 -2.73 16.69
CA GLY A 96 10.43 -1.58 17.47
C GLY A 96 11.34 -1.96 18.65
N THR A 97 11.26 -3.19 19.15
CA THR A 97 12.07 -3.68 20.27
C THR A 97 13.39 -4.32 19.82
N GLU A 98 13.45 -4.91 18.64
CA GLU A 98 14.71 -5.46 18.06
C GLU A 98 15.66 -4.36 17.51
N GLY A 99 15.16 -3.13 17.30
CA GLY A 99 15.95 -2.01 16.79
C GLY A 99 16.76 -1.22 17.83
N SER A 100 16.69 -1.56 19.12
CA SER A 100 17.33 -0.82 20.22
C SER A 100 18.25 -1.70 21.07
N ALA A 101 19.10 -2.50 20.42
CA ALA A 101 20.32 -3.00 21.05
C ALA A 101 21.50 -2.22 20.46
N ILE A 102 21.78 -1.04 21.02
CA ILE A 102 23.04 -0.33 20.78
C ILE A 102 24.13 -1.18 21.42
N THR A 103 25.02 -1.73 20.60
CA THR A 103 26.22 -2.40 21.07
C THR A 103 27.20 -1.35 21.56
N ASP A 104 27.43 -1.28 22.88
CA ASP A 104 28.62 -0.64 23.45
C ASP A 104 29.86 -1.42 22.98
N GLY A 105 30.55 -0.90 21.97
CA GLY A 105 31.85 -1.41 21.55
C GLY A 105 32.96 -0.93 22.50
N PRO A 106 33.93 -1.77 22.87
CA PRO A 106 34.98 -1.38 23.79
C PRO A 106 35.96 -0.40 23.12
N ALA A 107 36.28 0.68 23.82
CA ALA A 107 37.36 1.59 23.43
C ALA A 107 38.72 0.87 23.54
N ILE A 108 39.38 0.67 22.41
CA ILE A 108 40.81 0.34 22.36
C ILE A 108 41.56 1.66 22.52
N LYS A 109 42.40 1.77 23.56
CA LYS A 109 43.36 2.87 23.74
C LYS A 109 44.72 2.40 23.25
N ASP A 110 45.31 3.17 22.34
CA ASP A 110 46.72 3.15 21.98
C ASP A 110 47.59 3.74 23.11
#